data_AF-A0A8J5N918-F1
#
_entry.id   AF-A0A8J5N918-F1
#
_cell.length_a   1.000
_cell.length_b   1.000
_cell.length_c   1.000
_cell.angle_alpha   90.00
_cell.angle_beta   90.00
_cell.angle_gamma   90.00
#
_symmetry.space_group_name_H-M   'P 1'
#
loop_
_entity.id
_entity.type
_entity.pdbx_description
1 polymer ?
#
loop_
_entity_poly.entity_id
_entity_poly.type
_entity_poly.pdbx_seq_one_letter_code
_entity_poly.pdbx_strand_id
1 'polypeptide(L)'
;MPQDKVIVGHLQEDTSSLTHSSLPDIPVWVGWLKVYKGGEEVDGHQSPLFLPPDSNTMRHLQLVIVVLVGLANALPRLVKRDSSSFAYELPSNASAIVGPIVTGFDCSNRSYGYYADPANGCAIFHVCYPYVDPEGNFNMRMFSLLCGEGTIFDQSTLTCNFPEYALPCDAAASLYNINDYFGRDDRQFRDGLNGIF
;
A
#
# COMPACT_ATOMS: atom_id res chain seq x y z
N MET A 1 -23.07 33.52 30.58
CA MET A 1 -22.84 34.98 30.43
C MET A 1 -21.62 35.36 31.25
N PRO A 2 -20.66 36.15 30.73
CA PRO A 2 -20.55 36.80 29.41
C PRO A 2 -19.53 36.07 28.49
N GLN A 3 -19.86 35.72 27.24
CA GLN A 3 -19.79 36.50 25.98
C GLN A 3 -18.39 36.67 25.38
N ASP A 4 -18.03 35.68 24.54
CA ASP A 4 -17.65 35.73 23.12
C ASP A 4 -16.76 36.87 22.59
N LYS A 5 -15.62 36.46 22.02
CA LYS A 5 -15.00 37.14 20.89
C LYS A 5 -14.55 36.10 19.85
N VAL A 6 -15.45 35.82 18.91
CA VAL A 6 -15.18 35.03 17.70
C VAL A 6 -14.44 35.92 16.70
N ILE A 7 -13.23 35.53 16.30
CA ILE A 7 -12.51 36.16 15.19
C ILE A 7 -12.95 35.46 13.90
N VAL A 8 -13.69 36.19 13.07
CA VAL A 8 -14.08 35.78 11.72
C VAL A 8 -12.93 36.14 10.78
N GLY A 9 -12.15 35.13 10.38
CA GLY A 9 -11.18 35.25 9.28
C GLY A 9 -11.88 34.94 7.96
N HIS A 10 -11.96 35.95 7.09
CA HIS A 10 -12.50 35.82 5.74
C HIS A 10 -11.59 34.93 4.87
N LEU A 11 -12.23 34.03 4.11
CA LEU A 11 -11.66 33.32 2.96
C LEU A 11 -11.23 34.34 1.90
N GLN A 12 -9.97 34.26 1.45
CA GLN A 12 -9.49 34.91 0.24
C GLN A 12 -9.16 33.80 -0.77
N GLU A 13 -9.96 33.71 -1.82
CA GLU A 13 -9.67 32.96 -3.04
C GLU A 13 -8.69 33.79 -3.88
N ASP A 14 -7.44 33.36 -3.99
CA ASP A 14 -6.51 33.90 -4.98
C ASP A 14 -6.30 32.87 -6.10
N THR A 15 -7.22 32.90 -7.07
CA THR A 15 -6.96 32.41 -8.44
C THR A 15 -6.63 33.61 -9.33
N SER A 16 -5.36 33.79 -9.68
CA SER A 16 -4.99 34.44 -10.96
C SER A 16 -3.57 34.08 -11.40
N SER A 17 -3.52 33.32 -12.50
CA SER A 17 -2.61 33.41 -13.66
C SER A 17 -1.14 33.80 -13.51
N LEU A 18 -0.28 32.81 -13.82
CA LEU A 18 0.78 32.82 -14.87
C LEU A 18 1.45 34.17 -15.22
N THR A 19 2.76 34.28 -14.97
CA THR A 19 3.83 34.14 -15.98
C THR A 19 5.18 34.65 -15.46
N HIS A 20 6.24 34.11 -16.06
CA HIS A 20 7.62 34.64 -16.15
C HIS A 20 8.72 33.87 -15.42
N SER A 21 9.11 32.76 -16.06
CA SER A 21 10.48 32.38 -16.42
C SER A 21 11.65 33.15 -15.77
N SER A 22 12.49 32.44 -15.02
CA SER A 22 13.95 32.68 -14.93
C SER A 22 14.67 31.54 -14.19
N LEU A 23 15.09 30.52 -14.93
CA LEU A 23 16.24 29.67 -14.60
C LEU A 23 17.05 29.51 -15.89
N PRO A 24 18.34 29.87 -15.89
CA PRO A 24 19.39 28.87 -16.03
C PRO A 24 20.55 29.16 -15.04
N ASP A 25 21.35 28.17 -14.61
CA ASP A 25 22.52 27.74 -15.37
C ASP A 25 22.94 26.31 -14.98
N ILE A 26 22.90 25.40 -15.95
CA ILE A 26 23.62 24.12 -15.91
C ILE A 26 24.78 24.25 -16.90
N PRO A 27 26.05 24.14 -16.46
CA PRO A 27 27.19 24.30 -17.36
C PRO A 27 27.33 23.08 -18.27
N VAL A 28 27.18 23.34 -19.56
CA VAL A 28 27.48 22.43 -20.66
C VAL A 28 29.00 22.28 -20.78
N TRP A 29 29.52 21.08 -20.49
CA TRP A 29 30.92 20.76 -20.77
C TRP A 29 31.04 20.34 -22.24
N VAL A 30 31.59 21.22 -23.07
CA VAL A 30 32.14 20.88 -24.39
C VAL A 30 33.64 21.19 -24.34
N GLY A 31 34.47 20.14 -24.30
CA GLY A 31 35.93 20.26 -24.25
C GLY A 31 36.57 19.27 -25.21
N TRP A 32 36.99 19.79 -26.36
CA TRP A 32 37.71 19.07 -27.42
C TRP A 32 39.17 18.85 -27.01
N LEU A 33 39.62 17.60 -27.00
CA LEU A 33 41.03 17.27 -27.20
C LEU A 33 41.12 15.96 -28.00
N LYS A 34 41.57 16.09 -29.25
CA LYS A 34 42.06 14.98 -30.08
C LYS A 34 43.47 14.63 -29.63
N VAL A 35 43.69 13.39 -29.24
CA VAL A 35 45.01 12.74 -29.28
C VAL A 35 44.89 11.56 -30.25
N TYR A 36 45.62 11.62 -31.37
CA TYR A 36 45.81 10.50 -32.28
C TYR A 36 47.28 10.06 -32.22
N LYS A 37 47.55 8.76 -32.05
CA LYS A 37 48.54 8.03 -32.87
C LYS A 37 48.59 6.53 -32.59
N GLY A 38 48.61 5.76 -33.69
CA GLY A 38 48.90 4.33 -33.75
C GLY A 38 47.61 3.52 -33.96
N GLY A 39 47.20 3.08 -35.14
CA GLY A 39 47.99 2.66 -36.30
C GLY A 39 47.93 1.14 -36.39
N GLU A 40 46.81 0.59 -36.85
CA GLU A 40 46.74 -0.73 -37.48
C GLU A 40 45.58 -0.72 -38.49
N GLU A 41 45.91 -1.05 -39.72
CA GLU A 41 45.04 -1.17 -40.89
C GLU A 41 44.51 -2.61 -40.90
N VAL A 42 43.18 -2.76 -40.81
CA VAL A 42 42.51 -4.05 -41.02
C VAL A 42 41.52 -3.88 -42.17
N ASP A 43 41.80 -4.66 -43.20
CA ASP A 43 41.16 -4.68 -44.50
C ASP A 43 39.64 -4.82 -44.44
N GLY A 44 39.01 -4.21 -45.45
CA GLY A 44 37.58 -4.02 -45.54
C GLY A 44 36.75 -5.27 -45.31
N HIS A 45 35.68 -5.10 -44.54
CA HIS A 45 34.46 -5.90 -44.66
C HIS A 45 33.27 -4.93 -44.62
N GLN A 46 32.61 -4.86 -45.78
CA GLN A 46 31.27 -4.38 -46.05
C GLN A 46 30.42 -4.01 -44.81
N SER A 47 30.03 -2.74 -44.67
CA SER A 47 28.91 -2.36 -43.82
C SER A 47 27.70 -3.21 -44.22
N PRO A 48 27.06 -3.99 -43.32
CA PRO A 48 25.77 -4.55 -43.66
C PRO A 48 24.83 -3.37 -43.87
N LEU A 49 24.37 -3.21 -45.10
CA LEU A 49 23.18 -2.42 -45.40
C LEU A 49 22.10 -2.94 -44.46
N PHE A 50 21.84 -2.23 -43.37
CA PHE A 50 20.58 -2.34 -42.66
C PHE A 50 19.53 -1.84 -43.66
N LEU A 51 19.07 -2.77 -44.51
CA LEU A 51 17.92 -2.55 -45.35
C LEU A 51 16.78 -2.18 -44.39
N PRO A 52 16.05 -1.07 -44.65
CA PRO A 52 14.86 -0.79 -43.88
C PRO A 52 13.96 -2.02 -43.95
N PRO A 53 13.32 -2.42 -42.85
CA PRO A 53 12.48 -3.61 -42.84
C PRO A 53 11.46 -3.52 -43.99
N ASP A 54 11.45 -4.52 -44.86
CA ASP A 54 10.49 -4.61 -45.97
C ASP A 54 9.06 -4.41 -45.44
N SER A 55 8.19 -3.76 -46.21
CA SER A 55 6.79 -3.46 -45.84
C SER A 55 6.04 -4.66 -45.22
N ASN A 56 6.34 -5.88 -45.70
CA ASN A 56 5.78 -7.11 -45.13
C ASN A 56 6.34 -7.43 -43.74
N THR A 57 7.65 -7.27 -43.51
CA THR A 57 8.26 -7.45 -42.18
C THR A 57 7.74 -6.42 -41.17
N MET A 58 7.51 -5.17 -41.60
CA MET A 58 6.84 -4.14 -40.78
C MET A 58 5.39 -4.53 -40.44
N ARG A 59 4.62 -5.05 -41.39
CA ARG A 59 3.25 -5.54 -41.17
C ARG A 59 3.20 -6.74 -40.23
N HIS A 60 4.11 -7.69 -40.39
CA HIS A 60 4.23 -8.84 -39.50
C HIS A 60 4.59 -8.42 -38.08
N LEU A 61 5.54 -7.48 -37.93
CA LEU A 61 5.91 -6.93 -36.62
C LEU A 61 4.73 -6.22 -35.95
N GLN A 62 3.96 -5.43 -36.71
CA GLN A 62 2.75 -4.78 -36.19
C GLN A 62 1.68 -5.78 -35.76
N LEU A 63 1.43 -6.84 -36.54
CA LEU A 63 0.47 -7.89 -36.17
C LEU A 63 0.91 -8.62 -34.90
N VAL A 64 2.19 -8.94 -34.76
CA VAL A 64 2.73 -9.57 -33.54
C VAL A 64 2.53 -8.67 -32.32
N ILE A 65 2.84 -7.37 -32.43
CA ILE A 65 2.64 -6.42 -31.32
C ILE A 65 1.15 -6.32 -30.94
N VAL A 66 0.25 -6.23 -31.92
CA VAL A 66 -1.20 -6.17 -31.67
C VAL A 66 -1.70 -7.44 -30.99
N VAL A 67 -1.21 -8.62 -31.41
CA VAL A 67 -1.55 -9.90 -30.77
C VAL A 67 -1.02 -9.95 -29.35
N LEU A 68 0.23 -9.54 -29.10
CA LEU A 68 0.82 -9.53 -27.76
C LEU A 68 0.11 -8.55 -26.81
N VAL A 69 -0.22 -7.35 -27.29
CA VAL A 69 -1.01 -6.37 -26.52
C VAL A 69 -2.43 -6.90 -26.28
N GLY A 70 -3.06 -7.52 -27.28
CA GLY A 70 -4.38 -8.16 -27.13
C GLY A 70 -4.37 -9.26 -26.07
N LEU A 71 -3.35 -10.12 -26.06
CA LEU A 71 -3.17 -11.17 -25.06
C LEU A 71 -2.93 -10.61 -23.65
N ALA A 72 -2.10 -9.57 -23.51
CA ALA A 72 -1.84 -8.94 -22.21
C ALA A 72 -3.10 -8.32 -21.59
N ASN A 73 -4.00 -7.78 -22.41
CA ASN A 73 -5.28 -7.21 -21.95
C ASN A 73 -6.39 -8.26 -21.74
N ALA A 74 -6.20 -9.50 -22.22
CA ALA A 74 -7.15 -10.60 -22.01
C ALA A 74 -6.94 -11.34 -20.68
N LEU A 75 -5.83 -11.09 -19.98
CA LEU A 75 -5.60 -11.63 -18.65
C LEU A 75 -6.47 -10.88 -17.63
N PRO A 76 -7.28 -11.58 -16.81
CA PRO A 76 -7.97 -10.93 -15.71
C PRO A 76 -6.92 -10.30 -14.78
N ARG A 77 -7.11 -9.03 -14.43
CA ARG A 77 -6.34 -8.43 -13.34
C ARG A 77 -6.76 -9.10 -12.04
N LEU A 78 -5.96 -10.06 -11.57
CA LEU A 78 -6.07 -10.58 -10.21
C LEU A 78 -5.66 -9.46 -9.24
N VAL A 79 -6.64 -8.65 -8.83
CA VAL A 79 -6.44 -7.70 -7.73
C VAL A 79 -6.61 -8.47 -6.43
N LYS A 80 -5.50 -8.92 -5.86
CA LYS A 80 -5.47 -9.48 -4.51
C LYS A 80 -5.58 -8.32 -3.52
N ARG A 81 -6.74 -8.15 -2.89
CA ARG A 81 -6.99 -7.10 -1.87
C ARG A 81 -6.62 -7.57 -0.46
N ASP A 82 -5.64 -8.47 -0.37
CA ASP A 82 -5.22 -9.04 0.90
C ASP A 82 -4.01 -8.25 1.38
N SER A 83 -3.99 -7.91 2.67
CA SER A 83 -2.83 -7.32 3.30
C SER A 83 -1.74 -8.36 3.53
N SER A 84 -0.50 -7.90 3.66
CA SER A 84 0.67 -8.70 4.03
C SER A 84 1.46 -8.00 5.13
N SER A 85 2.34 -8.71 5.81
CA SER A 85 3.19 -8.11 6.86
C SER A 85 4.08 -6.98 6.34
N PHE A 86 4.39 -6.96 5.04
CA PHE A 86 5.18 -5.91 4.41
C PHE A 86 4.33 -4.75 3.88
N ALA A 87 3.09 -5.01 3.46
CA ALA A 87 2.22 -4.02 2.84
C ALA A 87 0.76 -4.19 3.28
N TYR A 88 0.23 -3.18 3.97
CA TYR A 88 -1.17 -3.12 4.36
C TYR A 88 -2.01 -2.51 3.24
N GLU A 89 -3.08 -3.21 2.85
CA GLU A 89 -4.05 -2.73 1.85
C GLU A 89 -5.08 -1.84 2.54
N LEU A 90 -4.76 -0.55 2.67
CA LEU A 90 -5.58 0.47 3.34
C LEU A 90 -6.13 1.49 2.32
N PRO A 91 -7.14 2.30 2.70
CA PRO A 91 -7.58 3.45 1.89
C PRO A 91 -6.42 4.39 1.54
N SER A 92 -6.48 5.02 0.36
CA SER A 92 -5.37 5.82 -0.22
C SER A 92 -4.89 6.97 0.66
N ASN A 93 -5.68 7.43 1.62
CA ASN A 93 -5.39 8.53 2.55
C ASN A 93 -5.31 8.06 4.02
N ALA A 94 -5.11 6.77 4.28
CA ALA A 94 -5.08 6.23 5.64
C ALA A 94 -4.09 6.96 6.56
N SER A 95 -2.90 7.29 6.06
CA SER A 95 -1.88 7.99 6.85
C SER A 95 -2.26 9.42 7.26
N ALA A 96 -3.24 10.02 6.61
CA ALA A 96 -3.78 11.31 7.06
C ALA A 96 -4.64 11.17 8.32
N ILE A 97 -5.19 9.97 8.56
CA ILE A 97 -6.07 9.66 9.71
C ILE A 97 -5.25 9.07 10.85
N VAL A 98 -4.39 8.08 10.55
CA VAL A 98 -3.66 7.31 11.58
C VAL A 98 -2.20 7.73 11.74
N GLY A 99 -1.72 8.66 10.91
CA GLY A 99 -0.32 9.08 10.89
C GLY A 99 0.60 8.10 10.14
N PRO A 100 1.91 8.12 10.43
CA PRO A 100 2.86 7.17 9.85
C PRO A 100 2.50 5.72 10.18
N ILE A 101 2.38 4.89 9.14
CA ILE A 101 1.98 3.49 9.29
C ILE A 101 3.22 2.61 9.45
N VAL A 102 3.25 1.83 10.52
CA VAL A 102 4.26 0.81 10.81
C VAL A 102 3.75 -0.54 10.31
N THR A 103 4.45 -1.19 9.39
CA THR A 103 4.10 -2.54 8.94
C THR A 103 4.86 -3.60 9.76
N GLY A 104 4.45 -4.86 9.66
CA GLY A 104 5.11 -5.99 10.33
C GLY A 104 4.16 -6.95 11.05
N PHE A 105 2.87 -6.60 11.19
CA PHE A 105 1.89 -7.52 11.73
C PHE A 105 1.73 -8.76 10.83
N ASP A 106 1.58 -9.94 11.44
CA ASP A 106 1.44 -11.20 10.73
C ASP A 106 0.40 -12.13 11.38
N CYS A 107 -0.31 -12.87 10.53
CA CYS A 107 -1.35 -13.83 10.90
C CYS A 107 -0.85 -15.28 11.02
N SER A 108 0.41 -15.60 10.67
CA SER A 108 0.89 -16.99 10.56
C SER A 108 0.70 -17.85 11.81
N ASN A 109 0.78 -17.26 13.01
CA ASN A 109 0.62 -17.96 14.29
C ASN A 109 -0.63 -17.50 15.05
N ARG A 110 -1.71 -17.22 14.32
CA ARG A 110 -2.94 -16.66 14.90
C ARG A 110 -4.15 -17.48 14.48
N SER A 111 -5.14 -17.58 15.37
CA SER A 111 -6.44 -18.15 15.05
C SER A 111 -7.28 -17.16 14.24
N TYR A 112 -8.42 -17.61 13.73
CA TYR A 112 -9.40 -16.71 13.14
C TYR A 112 -9.77 -15.62 14.16
N GLY A 113 -9.73 -14.35 13.74
CA GLY A 113 -10.14 -13.27 14.62
C GLY A 113 -9.63 -11.90 14.22
N TYR A 114 -9.82 -10.96 15.15
CA TYR A 114 -9.51 -9.54 15.02
C TYR A 114 -8.41 -9.20 16.01
N TYR A 115 -7.40 -8.48 15.55
CA TYR A 115 -6.18 -8.23 16.29
C TYR A 115 -5.84 -6.76 16.21
N ALA A 116 -5.79 -6.08 17.35
CA ALA A 116 -5.27 -4.73 17.44
C ALA A 116 -3.84 -4.67 16.89
N ASP A 117 -3.42 -3.51 16.37
CA ASP A 117 -2.02 -3.27 16.02
C ASP A 117 -1.37 -2.26 17.00
N PRO A 118 -0.70 -2.74 18.07
CA PRO A 118 0.01 -1.86 19.00
C PRO A 118 1.11 -1.03 18.33
N ALA A 119 1.71 -1.47 17.23
CA ALA A 119 2.75 -0.72 16.53
C ALA A 119 2.20 0.55 15.88
N ASN A 120 0.89 0.59 15.63
CA ASN A 120 0.14 1.73 15.11
C ASN A 120 -0.80 2.35 16.16
N GLY A 121 -0.51 2.17 17.45
CA GLY A 121 -1.34 2.71 18.54
C GLY A 121 -2.79 2.24 18.51
N CYS A 122 -3.04 1.04 17.98
CA CYS A 122 -4.37 0.44 17.79
C CYS A 122 -5.31 1.27 16.90
N ALA A 123 -4.81 2.28 16.18
CA ALA A 123 -5.59 2.97 15.15
C ALA A 123 -5.79 2.08 13.91
N ILE A 124 -4.98 1.04 13.76
CA ILE A 124 -5.12 -0.05 12.79
C ILE A 124 -5.41 -1.35 13.54
N PHE A 125 -6.20 -2.21 12.94
CA PHE A 125 -6.41 -3.59 13.38
C PHE A 125 -6.43 -4.52 12.16
N HIS A 126 -6.22 -5.81 12.43
CA HIS A 126 -6.11 -6.84 11.41
C HIS A 126 -7.13 -7.94 11.62
N VAL A 127 -7.69 -8.43 10.52
CA VAL A 127 -8.51 -9.65 10.50
C VAL A 127 -7.69 -10.77 9.91
N CYS A 128 -7.48 -11.83 10.69
CA CYS A 128 -6.87 -13.07 10.22
C CYS A 128 -7.98 -14.06 9.87
N TYR A 129 -8.10 -14.44 8.61
CA TYR A 129 -9.13 -15.32 8.09
C TYR A 129 -8.55 -16.61 7.52
N PRO A 130 -8.86 -17.79 8.08
CA PRO A 130 -8.39 -19.05 7.54
C PRO A 130 -9.11 -19.37 6.23
N TYR A 131 -8.36 -19.81 5.23
CA TYR A 131 -8.91 -20.35 4.00
C TYR A 131 -8.10 -21.57 3.54
N VAL A 132 -8.76 -22.42 2.76
CA VAL A 132 -8.11 -23.55 2.10
C VAL A 132 -7.94 -23.17 0.65
N ASP A 133 -6.72 -23.27 0.13
CA ASP A 133 -6.44 -23.03 -1.28
C ASP A 133 -6.99 -24.17 -2.17
N PRO A 134 -7.06 -24.00 -3.50
CA PRO A 134 -7.51 -25.06 -4.41
C PRO A 134 -6.71 -26.37 -4.29
N GLU A 135 -5.48 -26.30 -3.80
CA GLU A 135 -4.57 -27.42 -3.58
C GLU A 135 -4.80 -28.13 -2.23
N GLY A 136 -5.68 -27.60 -1.37
CA GLY A 136 -6.02 -28.19 -0.08
C GLY A 136 -5.14 -27.74 1.09
N ASN A 137 -4.24 -26.76 0.89
CA ASN A 137 -3.40 -26.24 1.97
C ASN A 137 -4.14 -25.18 2.78
N PHE A 138 -3.95 -25.26 4.09
CA PHE A 138 -4.42 -24.23 5.01
C PHE A 138 -3.54 -23.00 4.93
N ASN A 139 -4.19 -21.85 4.72
CA ASN A 139 -3.54 -20.56 4.63
C ASN A 139 -4.31 -19.53 5.47
N MET A 140 -3.62 -18.49 5.93
CA MET A 140 -4.23 -17.35 6.59
C MET A 140 -4.22 -16.15 5.66
N ARG A 141 -5.40 -15.59 5.41
CA ARG A 141 -5.56 -14.31 4.73
C ARG A 141 -5.59 -13.21 5.77
N MET A 142 -4.85 -12.13 5.50
CA MET A 142 -4.82 -10.96 6.37
C MET A 142 -5.54 -9.80 5.69
N PHE A 143 -6.35 -9.07 6.47
CA PHE A 143 -6.92 -7.80 6.07
C PHE A 143 -6.55 -6.75 7.10
N SER A 144 -6.04 -5.61 6.68
CA SER A 144 -5.77 -4.47 7.55
C SER A 144 -6.90 -3.44 7.42
N LEU A 145 -7.38 -2.92 8.55
CA LEU A 145 -8.42 -1.91 8.61
C LEU A 145 -7.98 -0.78 9.54
N LEU A 146 -8.45 0.42 9.28
CA LEU A 146 -8.26 1.57 10.15
C LEU A 146 -9.54 1.89 10.91
N CYS A 147 -9.39 2.30 12.17
CA CYS A 147 -10.46 2.90 12.94
C CYS A 147 -10.74 4.33 12.46
N GLY A 148 -11.95 4.83 12.75
CA GLY A 148 -12.33 6.20 12.41
C GLY A 148 -11.46 7.23 13.16
N GLU A 149 -11.47 8.47 12.69
CA GLU A 149 -10.71 9.56 13.30
C GLU A 149 -11.00 9.66 14.81
N GLY A 150 -9.93 9.69 15.62
CA GLY A 150 -10.02 9.79 17.08
C GLY A 150 -10.42 8.51 17.81
N THR A 151 -10.54 7.37 17.13
CA THR A 151 -10.88 6.07 17.75
C THR A 151 -9.74 5.06 17.63
N ILE A 152 -9.69 4.12 18.57
CA ILE A 152 -8.74 3.01 18.59
C ILE A 152 -9.48 1.68 18.70
N PHE A 153 -8.89 0.61 18.19
CA PHE A 153 -9.46 -0.72 18.27
C PHE A 153 -9.33 -1.26 19.69
N ASP A 154 -10.48 -1.44 20.35
CA ASP A 154 -10.58 -2.09 21.65
C ASP A 154 -10.62 -3.61 21.44
N GLN A 155 -9.54 -4.28 21.81
CA GLN A 155 -9.43 -5.71 21.70
C GLN A 155 -10.46 -6.47 22.56
N SER A 156 -10.91 -5.89 23.67
CA SER A 156 -11.86 -6.56 24.58
C SER A 156 -13.29 -6.63 24.04
N THR A 157 -13.66 -5.68 23.19
CA THR A 157 -14.99 -5.63 22.57
C THR A 157 -14.95 -5.95 21.08
N LEU A 158 -13.75 -6.02 20.50
CA LEU A 158 -13.50 -6.19 19.05
C LEU A 158 -14.15 -5.10 18.21
N THR A 159 -14.12 -3.87 18.71
CA THR A 159 -14.70 -2.69 18.05
C THR A 159 -13.79 -1.49 18.16
N CYS A 160 -13.88 -0.55 17.23
CA CYS A 160 -13.28 0.76 17.42
C CYS A 160 -14.08 1.55 18.47
N ASN A 161 -13.40 2.14 19.45
CA ASN A 161 -13.99 2.93 20.52
C ASN A 161 -13.12 4.18 20.78
N PHE A 162 -13.66 5.16 21.48
CA PHE A 162 -12.85 6.29 21.92
C PHE A 162 -11.82 5.83 22.98
N PRO A 163 -10.59 6.37 22.98
CA PRO A 163 -9.53 5.95 23.89
C PRO A 163 -9.91 5.97 25.38
N GLU A 164 -10.80 6.85 25.80
CA GLU A 164 -11.30 6.93 27.18
C GLU A 164 -12.25 5.81 27.60
N TYR A 165 -12.81 5.08 26.63
CA TYR A 165 -13.71 3.93 26.86
C TYR A 165 -13.12 2.61 26.38
N ALA A 166 -12.02 2.67 25.62
CA ALA A 166 -11.26 1.50 25.19
C ALA A 166 -10.30 1.05 26.29
N LEU A 167 -9.99 -0.25 26.32
CA LEU A 167 -8.82 -0.69 27.08
C LEU A 167 -7.52 -0.11 26.48
N PRO A 168 -6.49 0.13 27.33
CA PRO A 168 -5.20 0.60 26.87
C PRO A 168 -4.61 -0.28 25.76
N CYS A 169 -4.12 0.36 24.68
CA CYS A 169 -3.64 -0.34 23.49
C CYS A 169 -2.44 -1.26 23.78
N ASP A 170 -1.59 -0.92 24.73
CA ASP A 170 -0.47 -1.74 25.19
C ASP A 170 -0.92 -3.06 25.85
N ALA A 171 -2.13 -3.08 26.42
CA ALA A 171 -2.74 -4.29 26.96
C ALA A 171 -3.42 -5.16 25.89
N ALA A 172 -3.63 -4.65 24.66
CA ALA A 172 -4.41 -5.33 23.63
C ALA A 172 -3.87 -6.73 23.31
N ALA A 173 -2.55 -6.89 23.17
CA ALA A 173 -1.95 -8.19 22.85
C ALA A 173 -2.25 -9.28 23.89
N SER A 174 -2.46 -8.90 25.15
CA SER A 174 -2.82 -9.84 26.23
C SER A 174 -4.25 -10.38 26.11
N LEU A 175 -5.09 -9.72 25.31
CA LEU A 175 -6.51 -10.03 25.13
C LEU A 175 -6.80 -10.74 23.80
N TYR A 176 -5.79 -11.12 23.03
CA TYR A 176 -5.97 -11.82 21.75
C TYR A 176 -6.68 -13.17 21.90
N ASN A 177 -6.66 -13.78 23.08
CA ASN A 177 -7.40 -15.00 23.40
C ASN A 177 -8.93 -14.83 23.28
N ILE A 178 -9.45 -13.60 23.27
CA ILE A 178 -10.88 -13.36 23.02
C ILE A 178 -11.32 -13.86 21.64
N ASN A 179 -10.39 -13.98 20.70
CA ASN A 179 -10.67 -14.55 19.37
C ASN A 179 -11.02 -16.05 19.43
N ASP A 180 -10.67 -16.77 20.50
CA ASP A 180 -10.98 -18.19 20.66
C ASP A 180 -12.48 -18.47 20.87
N TYR A 181 -13.28 -17.42 21.07
CA TYR A 181 -14.74 -17.48 21.16
C TYR A 181 -15.43 -17.48 19.80
N PHE A 182 -14.73 -17.16 18.71
CA PHE A 182 -15.33 -17.24 17.38
C PHE A 182 -15.68 -18.68 17.02
N GLY A 183 -16.91 -18.89 16.53
CA GLY A 183 -17.41 -20.21 16.13
C GLY A 183 -17.75 -21.14 17.30
N ARG A 184 -17.80 -20.63 18.53
CA ARG A 184 -18.19 -21.37 19.73
C ARG A 184 -19.65 -21.10 20.07
N ASP A 185 -20.42 -22.16 20.26
CA ASP A 185 -21.81 -22.13 20.73
C ASP A 185 -21.94 -22.47 22.22
N ASP A 186 -20.90 -23.07 22.81
CA ASP A 186 -20.84 -23.54 24.19
C ASP A 186 -20.43 -22.45 25.21
N ARG A 187 -20.03 -21.26 24.73
CA ARG A 187 -19.41 -20.20 25.55
C ARG A 187 -19.93 -18.82 25.13
N GLN A 188 -20.23 -17.94 26.08
CA GLN A 188 -20.54 -16.55 25.74
C GLN A 188 -19.26 -15.75 25.55
N PHE A 189 -19.27 -14.84 24.57
CA PHE A 189 -18.15 -13.95 24.25
C PHE A 189 -17.62 -13.19 25.47
N ARG A 190 -18.52 -12.74 26.35
CA ARG A 190 -18.18 -11.94 27.54
C ARG A 190 -17.45 -12.72 28.64
N ASP A 191 -17.47 -14.05 28.60
CA ASP A 191 -16.78 -14.88 29.60
C ASP A 191 -15.26 -14.82 29.44
N GLY A 192 -14.75 -14.44 28.26
CA GLY A 192 -13.31 -14.34 27.96
C GLY A 192 -12.60 -13.19 28.65
N LEU A 193 -13.35 -12.27 29.25
CA LEU A 193 -12.83 -11.05 29.85
C LEU A 193 -12.51 -11.19 31.34
N ASN A 194 -12.66 -12.38 31.95
CA ASN A 194 -12.24 -12.70 33.33
C ASN A 194 -12.35 -11.54 34.36
N GLY A 195 -13.43 -10.76 34.34
CA GLY A 195 -13.66 -9.65 35.28
C GLY A 195 -12.86 -8.36 35.03
N ILE A 196 -12.46 -8.07 33.78
CA ILE A 196 -11.77 -6.82 33.40
C ILE A 196 -12.73 -5.58 33.42
N PHE A 197 -14.00 -5.77 33.78
CA PHE A 197 -15.00 -4.70 33.97
C PHE A 197 -15.77 -4.89 35.27
#